data_AF-A0A4R9JFH0-F1
#
_entry.id   AF-A0A4R9JFH0-F1
#
_cell.length_a   1.000
_cell.length_b   1.000
_cell.length_c   1.000
_cell.angle_alpha   90.00
_cell.angle_beta   90.00
_cell.angle_gamma   90.00
#
_symmetry.space_group_name_H-M   'P 1'
#
loop_
_entity.id
_entity.type
_entity.pdbx_description
1 polymer ?
#
loop_
_entity_poly.entity_id
_entity_poly.type
_entity_poly.pdbx_seq_one_letter_code
_entity_poly.pdbx_strand_id
1 'polypeptide(L)'
;MLKNSFIIISFCFFCLSLSAQESGAPEKGKESFEELDKLDQGNNLERKQYKNISENNKDRVINAIKLLTIVTANFGEEVPDSKAALDKIKKDYQVVLRYYYRRAYIASGKAMVALEKDISTLLGKFSKNYDTKTQNLLAECADLITGQEQSQLVESSQEGSKVVVPYREIAEGQQKLRIAYGQMGLATDMSREDRFYDAIVHYRIAKDYGIKILSDFKDAEADKKAITDKYGKDLSDNRNQIFSQTQTTK
;
A
#
# COMPACT_ATOMS: atom_id res chain seq x y z
N MET A 1 25.19 -70.49 33.67
CA MET A 1 24.76 -70.14 35.04
C MET A 1 24.31 -68.69 35.03
N LEU A 2 23.03 -68.46 35.29
CA LEU A 2 22.44 -67.15 35.58
C LEU A 2 23.03 -66.57 36.86
N LYS A 3 23.28 -65.26 36.89
CA LYS A 3 22.72 -64.40 37.94
C LYS A 3 22.80 -62.91 37.59
N ASN A 4 21.61 -62.32 37.57
CA ASN A 4 21.34 -60.89 37.56
C ASN A 4 22.07 -60.16 38.70
N SER A 5 22.47 -58.92 38.45
CA SER A 5 22.28 -57.84 39.41
C SER A 5 22.12 -56.51 38.68
N PHE A 6 20.91 -55.97 38.78
CA PHE A 6 20.53 -54.60 38.49
C PHE A 6 21.27 -53.63 39.43
N ILE A 7 21.92 -52.61 38.88
CA ILE A 7 22.20 -51.36 39.59
C ILE A 7 21.80 -50.22 38.66
N ILE A 8 20.71 -49.54 39.03
CA ILE A 8 20.22 -48.29 38.44
C ILE A 8 21.04 -47.17 39.05
N ILE A 9 21.84 -46.46 38.24
CA ILE A 9 22.41 -45.16 38.62
C ILE A 9 21.86 -44.12 37.64
N SER A 10 20.84 -43.42 38.14
CA SER A 10 20.39 -42.12 37.66
C SER A 10 21.45 -41.09 38.04
N PHE A 11 22.07 -40.44 37.06
CA PHE A 11 22.78 -39.19 37.29
C PHE A 11 22.43 -38.18 36.19
N CYS A 12 21.50 -37.30 36.55
CA CYS A 12 21.10 -36.12 35.81
C CYS A 12 22.31 -35.18 35.65
N PHE A 13 22.87 -35.07 34.45
CA PHE A 13 23.67 -33.90 34.09
C PHE A 13 22.77 -32.86 33.44
N PHE A 14 22.47 -31.86 34.26
CA PHE A 14 21.91 -30.56 33.91
C PHE A 14 22.49 -30.04 32.58
N CYS A 15 21.69 -30.06 31.51
CA CYS A 15 21.84 -29.09 30.45
C CYS A 15 21.38 -27.75 31.02
N LEU A 16 22.34 -26.94 31.50
CA LEU A 16 22.11 -25.51 31.67
C LEU A 16 21.90 -24.92 30.26
N SER A 17 20.66 -24.95 29.79
CA SER A 17 20.19 -23.97 28.82
C SER A 17 20.28 -22.62 29.51
N LEU A 18 21.39 -21.91 29.28
CA LEU A 18 21.47 -20.47 29.41
C LEU A 18 20.38 -19.90 28.50
N SER A 19 19.19 -19.73 29.03
CA SER A 19 18.26 -18.74 28.51
C SER A 19 18.99 -17.42 28.66
N ALA A 20 19.51 -16.89 27.55
CA ALA A 20 19.87 -15.49 27.48
C ALA A 20 18.59 -14.71 27.80
N GLN A 21 18.45 -14.33 29.07
CA GLN A 21 17.47 -13.36 29.50
C GLN A 21 17.95 -12.05 28.88
N GLU A 22 17.51 -11.78 27.65
CA GLU A 22 17.45 -10.41 27.18
C GLU A 22 16.71 -9.65 28.27
N SER A 23 17.40 -8.72 28.93
CA SER A 23 16.76 -7.72 29.77
C SER A 23 15.90 -6.89 28.82
N GLY A 24 14.70 -7.40 28.56
CA GLY A 24 13.75 -6.81 27.63
C GLY A 24 13.42 -5.43 28.12
N ALA A 25 13.75 -4.42 27.31
CA ALA A 25 13.13 -3.11 27.47
C ALA A 25 11.60 -3.33 27.59
N PRO A 26 10.89 -2.57 28.45
CA PRO A 26 9.45 -2.70 28.59
C PRO A 26 8.79 -2.65 27.21
N GLU A 27 7.98 -3.67 26.89
CA GLU A 27 7.25 -3.70 25.63
C GLU A 27 6.25 -2.54 25.64
N LYS A 28 6.45 -1.56 24.75
CA LYS A 28 5.59 -0.36 24.69
C LYS A 28 4.10 -0.73 24.67
N GLY A 29 3.30 -0.02 25.46
CA GLY A 29 1.87 -0.28 25.64
C GLY A 29 1.53 -1.37 26.67
N LYS A 30 2.52 -2.04 27.29
CA LYS A 30 2.33 -3.01 28.39
C LYS A 30 2.95 -2.57 29.72
N GLU A 31 3.22 -1.28 29.85
CA GLU A 31 3.80 -0.65 31.06
C GLU A 31 2.93 -0.91 32.30
N SER A 32 3.55 -0.92 33.48
CA SER A 32 2.84 -0.98 34.75
C SER A 32 1.88 0.21 34.93
N PHE A 33 1.02 0.17 35.94
CA PHE A 33 0.15 1.32 36.23
C PHE A 33 0.98 2.57 36.58
N GLU A 34 2.01 2.42 37.40
CA GLU A 34 2.90 3.50 37.84
C GLU A 34 3.72 4.10 36.69
N GLU A 35 4.20 3.26 35.78
CA GLU A 35 4.90 3.70 34.58
C GLU A 35 3.97 4.43 33.62
N LEU A 36 2.75 3.92 33.44
CA LEU A 36 1.76 4.57 32.59
C LEU A 36 1.30 5.91 33.16
N ASP A 37 1.13 6.00 34.48
CA ASP A 37 0.78 7.26 35.15
C ASP A 37 1.83 8.33 34.84
N LYS A 38 3.13 8.00 34.96
CA LYS A 38 4.23 8.91 34.58
C LYS A 38 4.17 9.36 33.12
N LEU A 39 3.87 8.44 32.20
CA LEU A 39 3.75 8.74 30.77
C LEU A 39 2.52 9.60 30.43
N ASP A 40 1.50 9.57 31.29
CA ASP A 40 0.22 10.25 31.11
C ASP A 40 0.03 11.47 32.04
N GLN A 41 1.11 11.96 32.65
CA GLN A 41 1.11 13.20 33.41
C GLN A 41 0.88 14.40 32.49
N GLY A 42 0.03 15.32 32.95
CA GLY A 42 -0.27 16.57 32.25
C GLY A 42 -1.51 17.25 32.81
N ASN A 43 -1.77 18.46 32.35
CA ASN A 43 -2.93 19.24 32.81
C ASN A 43 -4.23 18.80 32.11
N ASN A 44 -5.38 19.26 32.61
CA ASN A 44 -6.70 18.90 32.07
C ASN A 44 -6.89 19.30 30.60
N LEU A 45 -6.30 20.43 30.18
CA LEU A 45 -6.39 20.91 28.80
C LEU A 45 -5.61 19.98 27.84
N GLU A 46 -4.37 19.63 28.21
CA GLU A 46 -3.52 18.71 27.46
C GLU A 46 -4.18 17.33 27.32
N ARG A 47 -4.74 16.81 28.42
CA ARG A 47 -5.50 15.55 28.40
C ARG A 47 -6.67 15.61 27.43
N LYS A 48 -7.45 16.69 27.44
CA LYS A 48 -8.58 16.89 26.52
C LYS A 48 -8.10 16.97 25.06
N GLN A 49 -7.02 17.70 24.80
CA GLN A 49 -6.45 17.85 23.46
C GLN A 49 -6.00 16.50 22.89
N TYR A 50 -5.20 15.73 23.64
CA TYR A 50 -4.69 14.45 23.14
C TYR A 50 -5.74 13.34 23.08
N LYS A 51 -6.77 13.41 23.93
CA LYS A 51 -7.97 12.59 23.76
C LYS A 51 -8.63 12.86 22.41
N ASN A 52 -8.87 14.14 22.09
CA ASN A 52 -9.48 14.52 20.80
C ASN A 52 -8.61 14.08 19.61
N ILE A 53 -7.29 14.23 19.69
CA ILE A 53 -6.36 13.73 18.64
C ILE A 53 -6.56 12.22 18.43
N SER A 54 -6.59 11.44 19.52
CA SER A 54 -6.75 9.99 19.44
C SER A 54 -8.11 9.59 18.85
N GLU A 55 -9.18 10.29 19.22
CA GLU A 55 -10.55 10.01 18.74
C GLU A 55 -10.73 10.41 17.28
N ASN A 56 -10.33 11.64 16.91
CA ASN A 56 -10.57 12.18 15.58
C ASN A 56 -9.73 11.52 14.49
N ASN A 57 -8.53 11.04 14.82
CA ASN A 57 -7.61 10.48 13.82
C ASN A 57 -7.80 8.97 13.61
N LYS A 58 -8.61 8.30 14.45
CA LYS A 58 -8.75 6.84 14.44
C LYS A 58 -9.19 6.30 13.07
N ASP A 59 -10.22 6.90 12.47
CA ASP A 59 -10.77 6.44 11.19
C ASP A 59 -9.82 6.71 10.02
N ARG A 60 -9.14 7.87 10.06
CA ARG A 60 -8.10 8.20 9.08
C ARG A 60 -6.94 7.19 9.14
N VAL A 61 -6.45 6.90 10.34
CA VAL A 61 -5.34 5.97 10.57
C VAL A 61 -5.69 4.55 10.15
N ILE A 62 -6.88 4.03 10.51
CA ILE A 62 -7.25 2.67 10.15
C ILE A 62 -7.44 2.51 8.64
N ASN A 63 -7.99 3.52 7.95
CA ASN A 63 -8.12 3.51 6.50
C ASN A 63 -6.74 3.57 5.81
N ALA A 64 -5.82 4.38 6.33
CA ALA A 64 -4.44 4.40 5.85
C ALA A 64 -3.73 3.06 6.05
N ILE A 65 -3.91 2.39 7.19
CA ILE A 65 -3.34 1.05 7.46
C ILE A 65 -3.92 0.00 6.49
N LYS A 66 -5.22 0.06 6.20
CA LYS A 66 -5.86 -0.82 5.20
C LYS A 66 -5.25 -0.61 3.81
N LEU A 67 -5.15 0.66 3.37
CA LEU A 67 -4.50 1.01 2.11
C LEU A 67 -3.06 0.49 2.07
N LEU A 68 -2.26 0.80 3.09
CA LEU A 68 -0.87 0.37 3.22
C LEU A 68 -0.73 -1.15 3.17
N THR A 69 -1.66 -1.89 3.77
CA THR A 69 -1.69 -3.36 3.71
C THR A 69 -1.85 -3.87 2.28
N ILE A 70 -2.76 -3.26 1.51
CA ILE A 70 -3.01 -3.62 0.12
C ILE A 70 -1.81 -3.28 -0.77
N VAL A 71 -1.35 -2.01 -0.73
CA VAL A 71 -0.26 -1.56 -1.60
C VAL A 71 1.07 -2.22 -1.27
N THR A 72 1.32 -2.57 0.00
CA THR A 72 2.52 -3.32 0.40
C THR A 72 2.47 -4.77 -0.07
N ALA A 73 1.29 -5.40 -0.06
CA ALA A 73 1.15 -6.75 -0.59
C ALA A 73 1.36 -6.79 -2.11
N ASN A 74 0.82 -5.80 -2.84
CA ASN A 74 0.90 -5.76 -4.29
C ASN A 74 2.27 -5.28 -4.80
N PHE A 75 2.83 -4.24 -4.17
CA PHE A 75 3.97 -3.48 -4.69
C PHE A 75 5.12 -3.30 -3.67
N GLY A 76 5.08 -3.99 -2.53
CA GLY A 76 6.09 -3.81 -1.47
C GLY A 76 7.51 -4.22 -1.87
N GLU A 77 7.66 -5.07 -2.88
CA GLU A 77 8.97 -5.43 -3.46
C GLU A 77 9.62 -4.28 -4.23
N GLU A 78 8.81 -3.35 -4.74
CA GLU A 78 9.25 -2.15 -5.47
C GLU A 78 9.54 -0.98 -4.52
N VAL A 79 9.15 -1.11 -3.23
CA VAL A 79 9.29 -0.05 -2.22
C VAL A 79 10.14 -0.55 -1.05
N PRO A 80 11.42 -0.13 -0.96
CA PRO A 80 12.34 -0.59 0.08
C PRO A 80 11.79 -0.40 1.49
N ASP A 81 12.00 -1.44 2.31
CA ASP A 81 11.60 -1.56 3.72
C ASP A 81 10.09 -1.44 3.99
N SER A 82 9.24 -1.46 2.96
CA SER A 82 7.80 -1.24 3.11
C SER A 82 7.13 -2.26 4.03
N LYS A 83 7.51 -3.54 3.94
CA LYS A 83 6.99 -4.62 4.79
C LYS A 83 7.33 -4.39 6.27
N ALA A 84 8.60 -4.12 6.58
CA ALA A 84 9.04 -3.85 7.95
C ALA A 84 8.42 -2.57 8.52
N ALA A 85 8.31 -1.51 7.71
CA ALA A 85 7.65 -0.27 8.10
C ALA A 85 6.14 -0.48 8.38
N LEU A 86 5.44 -1.25 7.56
CA LEU A 86 4.04 -1.60 7.79
C LEU A 86 3.86 -2.41 9.08
N ASP A 87 4.73 -3.38 9.34
CA ASP A 87 4.68 -4.17 10.57
C ASP A 87 4.90 -3.31 11.82
N LYS A 88 5.83 -2.35 11.74
CA LYS A 88 6.03 -1.33 12.78
C LYS A 88 4.76 -0.49 12.99
N ILE A 89 4.16 0.04 11.92
CA ILE A 89 2.92 0.83 11.97
C ILE A 89 1.78 0.05 12.64
N LYS A 90 1.62 -1.25 12.31
CA LYS A 90 0.61 -2.11 12.94
C LYS A 90 0.86 -2.29 14.44
N LYS A 91 2.11 -2.50 14.85
CA LYS A 91 2.49 -2.62 16.27
C LYS A 91 2.25 -1.30 17.00
N ASP A 92 2.68 -0.17 16.44
CA ASP A 92 2.49 1.15 17.04
C ASP A 92 1.00 1.52 17.15
N TYR A 93 0.17 1.13 16.18
CA TYR A 93 -1.28 1.28 16.30
C TYR A 93 -1.86 0.48 17.46
N GLN A 94 -1.37 -0.74 17.73
CA GLN A 94 -1.77 -1.49 18.92
C GLN A 94 -1.35 -0.77 20.21
N VAL A 95 -0.18 -0.15 20.24
CA VAL A 95 0.29 0.66 21.38
C VAL A 95 -0.65 1.84 21.63
N VAL A 96 -1.01 2.60 20.58
CA VAL A 96 -1.98 3.70 20.67
C VAL A 96 -3.30 3.22 21.27
N LEU A 97 -3.85 2.11 20.75
CA LEU A 97 -5.12 1.56 21.25
C LEU A 97 -5.03 1.11 22.70
N ARG A 98 -3.92 0.47 23.11
CA ARG A 98 -3.72 0.06 24.51
C ARG A 98 -3.71 1.25 25.46
N TYR A 99 -2.97 2.32 25.14
CA TYR A 99 -2.99 3.55 25.93
C TYR A 99 -4.39 4.17 25.98
N TYR A 100 -5.06 4.26 24.83
CA TYR A 100 -6.40 4.81 24.73
C TYR A 100 -7.40 4.06 25.62
N TYR A 101 -7.42 2.72 25.54
CA TYR A 101 -8.34 1.89 26.33
C TYR A 101 -8.01 1.90 27.82
N ARG A 102 -6.74 2.10 28.19
CA ARG A 102 -6.30 2.34 29.57
C ARG A 102 -6.53 3.78 30.04
N ARG A 103 -7.18 4.63 29.23
CA ARG A 103 -7.48 6.05 29.48
C ARG A 103 -6.25 6.94 29.65
N ALA A 104 -5.08 6.47 29.21
CA ALA A 104 -3.86 7.24 29.16
C ALA A 104 -3.85 8.11 27.89
N TYR A 105 -4.68 9.16 27.89
CA TYR A 105 -4.98 9.95 26.70
C TYR A 105 -3.80 10.77 26.19
N ILE A 106 -2.93 11.27 27.06
CA ILE A 106 -1.73 12.03 26.67
C ILE A 106 -0.74 11.07 26.01
N ALA A 107 -0.48 9.91 26.62
CA ALA A 107 0.38 8.89 26.04
C ALA A 107 -0.16 8.38 24.69
N SER A 108 -1.47 8.10 24.62
CA SER A 108 -2.18 7.70 23.40
C SER A 108 -2.05 8.74 22.30
N GLY A 109 -2.33 10.01 22.60
CA GLY A 109 -2.29 11.06 21.58
C GLY A 109 -0.89 11.36 21.07
N LYS A 110 0.13 11.34 21.93
CA LYS A 110 1.54 11.46 21.50
C LYS A 110 1.94 10.28 20.60
N ALA A 111 1.56 9.06 20.97
CA ALA A 111 1.79 7.88 20.14
C ALA A 111 1.03 7.95 18.81
N MET A 112 -0.19 8.50 18.79
CA MET A 112 -0.97 8.70 17.57
C MET A 112 -0.27 9.66 16.61
N VAL A 113 0.26 10.78 17.09
CA VAL A 113 1.01 11.74 16.24
C VAL A 113 2.25 11.08 15.61
N ALA A 114 2.99 10.29 16.40
CA ALA A 114 4.14 9.55 15.88
C ALA A 114 3.74 8.52 14.82
N LEU A 115 2.65 7.77 15.07
CA LEU A 115 2.10 6.80 14.13
C LEU A 115 1.67 7.46 12.82
N GLU A 116 1.01 8.62 12.86
CA GLU A 116 0.60 9.35 11.67
C GLU A 116 1.79 9.82 10.82
N LYS A 117 2.88 10.22 11.46
CA LYS A 117 4.13 10.55 10.77
C LYS A 117 4.71 9.34 10.04
N ASP A 118 4.74 8.18 10.69
CA ASP A 118 5.24 6.94 10.08
C ASP A 118 4.36 6.48 8.91
N ILE A 119 3.03 6.59 9.06
CA ILE A 119 2.06 6.34 8.00
C ILE A 119 2.30 7.27 6.81
N SER A 120 2.40 8.58 7.06
CA SER A 120 2.65 9.57 6.00
C SER A 120 3.96 9.29 5.27
N THR A 121 5.02 8.94 6.02
CA THR A 121 6.32 8.58 5.45
C THR A 121 6.22 7.38 4.50
N LEU A 122 5.53 6.30 4.93
CA LEU A 122 5.38 5.12 4.10
C LEU A 122 4.47 5.37 2.88
N LEU A 123 3.37 6.10 3.07
CA LEU A 123 2.50 6.51 1.95
C LEU A 123 3.27 7.37 0.94
N GLY A 124 4.15 8.28 1.39
CA GLY A 124 4.99 9.08 0.51
C GLY A 124 5.93 8.24 -0.35
N LYS A 125 6.49 7.15 0.20
CA LYS A 125 7.27 6.20 -0.60
C LYS A 125 6.43 5.51 -1.68
N PHE A 126 5.22 5.07 -1.34
CA PHE A 126 4.30 4.48 -2.32
C PHE A 126 3.84 5.52 -3.36
N SER A 127 3.52 6.74 -2.95
CA SER A 127 3.11 7.84 -3.84
C SER A 127 4.15 8.04 -4.97
N LYS A 128 5.44 8.07 -4.63
CA LYS A 128 6.53 8.17 -5.63
C LYS A 128 6.56 6.99 -6.61
N ASN A 129 6.37 5.76 -6.10
CA ASN A 129 6.29 4.59 -6.98
C ASN A 129 5.07 4.67 -7.92
N TYR A 130 3.91 5.09 -7.39
CA TYR A 130 2.69 5.27 -8.19
C TYR A 130 2.86 6.35 -9.25
N ASP A 131 3.52 7.46 -8.91
CA ASP A 131 3.83 8.53 -9.86
C ASP A 131 4.62 8.01 -11.06
N THR A 132 5.75 7.35 -10.81
CA THR A 132 6.59 6.77 -11.86
C THR A 132 5.83 5.75 -12.71
N LYS A 133 5.09 4.83 -12.09
CA LYS A 133 4.32 3.82 -12.82
C LYS A 133 3.20 4.44 -13.66
N THR A 134 2.54 5.47 -13.14
CA THR A 134 1.49 6.19 -13.86
C THR A 134 2.06 6.94 -15.05
N GLN A 135 3.17 7.68 -14.87
CA GLN A 135 3.86 8.37 -15.96
C GLN A 135 4.24 7.43 -17.10
N ASN A 136 4.87 6.31 -16.78
CA ASN A 136 5.29 5.32 -17.78
C ASN A 136 4.09 4.71 -18.52
N LEU A 137 3.00 4.39 -17.79
CA LEU A 137 1.79 3.87 -18.41
C LEU A 137 1.12 4.89 -19.34
N LEU A 138 1.03 6.16 -18.93
CA LEU A 138 0.41 7.18 -19.77
C LEU A 138 1.27 7.54 -20.98
N ALA A 139 2.60 7.47 -20.87
CA ALA A 139 3.51 7.57 -22.00
C ALA A 139 3.27 6.42 -23.00
N GLU A 140 3.18 5.17 -22.53
CA GLU A 140 2.84 4.00 -23.36
C GLU A 140 1.50 4.19 -24.08
N CYS A 141 0.50 4.78 -23.40
CA CYS A 141 -0.79 5.11 -24.02
C CYS A 141 -0.68 6.20 -25.09
N ALA A 142 0.10 7.25 -24.83
CA ALA A 142 0.32 8.35 -25.77
C ALA A 142 1.01 7.86 -27.05
N ASP A 143 2.05 7.04 -26.91
CA ASP A 143 2.76 6.42 -28.04
C ASP A 143 1.84 5.51 -28.84
N LEU A 144 1.01 4.70 -28.16
CA LEU A 144 0.03 3.83 -28.81
C LEU A 144 -0.98 4.62 -29.64
N ILE A 145 -1.59 5.66 -29.07
CA ILE A 145 -2.58 6.50 -29.77
C ILE A 145 -1.92 7.19 -30.96
N THR A 146 -0.73 7.77 -30.76
CA THR A 146 0.00 8.48 -31.82
C THR A 146 0.36 7.55 -32.97
N GLY A 147 0.86 6.34 -32.68
CA GLY A 147 1.18 5.35 -33.70
C GLY A 147 -0.04 4.89 -34.50
N GLN A 148 -1.20 4.76 -33.84
CA GLN A 148 -2.46 4.41 -34.49
C GLN A 148 -2.97 5.54 -35.39
N GLU A 149 -2.92 6.77 -34.90
CA GLU A 149 -3.28 7.96 -35.67
C GLU A 149 -2.40 8.10 -36.92
N GLN A 150 -1.08 7.92 -36.78
CA GLN A 150 -0.15 7.93 -37.90
C GLN A 150 -0.43 6.82 -38.92
N SER A 151 -0.67 5.58 -38.46
CA SER A 151 -0.94 4.45 -39.34
C SER A 151 -2.20 4.68 -40.19
N GLN A 152 -3.24 5.20 -39.56
CA GLN A 152 -4.50 5.52 -40.25
C GLN A 152 -4.37 6.67 -41.24
N LEU A 153 -3.58 7.71 -40.91
CA LEU A 153 -3.30 8.80 -41.85
C LEU A 153 -2.59 8.27 -43.11
N VAL A 154 -1.62 7.38 -42.95
CA VAL A 154 -0.91 6.76 -44.08
C VAL A 154 -1.84 5.88 -44.92
N GLU A 155 -2.67 5.03 -44.30
CA GLU A 155 -3.62 4.15 -45.01
C GLU A 155 -4.68 4.95 -45.78
N SER A 156 -5.19 6.04 -45.20
CA SER A 156 -6.16 6.92 -45.85
C SER A 156 -5.58 7.74 -47.01
N SER A 157 -4.24 7.86 -47.08
CA SER A 157 -3.53 8.61 -48.13
C SER A 157 -3.17 7.79 -49.36
N GLN A 158 -3.48 6.48 -49.40
CA GLN A 158 -3.22 5.63 -50.56
C GLN A 158 -4.33 5.75 -51.63
N GLU A 159 -3.94 5.72 -52.90
CA GLU A 159 -4.87 5.83 -54.04
C GLU A 159 -5.78 4.59 -54.10
N GLY A 160 -7.11 4.79 -54.04
CA GLY A 160 -8.10 3.71 -54.02
C GLY A 160 -8.56 3.23 -52.63
N SER A 161 -8.11 3.89 -51.56
CA SER A 161 -8.54 3.56 -50.20
C SER A 161 -10.05 3.76 -50.00
N LYS A 162 -10.72 2.74 -49.45
CA LYS A 162 -12.09 2.87 -48.94
C LYS A 162 -12.12 3.92 -47.84
N VAL A 163 -13.25 4.61 -47.65
CA VAL A 163 -13.48 5.51 -46.51
C VAL A 163 -13.20 4.73 -45.22
N VAL A 164 -12.01 4.93 -44.68
CA VAL A 164 -11.66 4.38 -43.38
C VAL A 164 -12.45 5.23 -42.39
N VAL A 165 -13.31 4.62 -41.58
CA VAL A 165 -13.88 5.26 -40.39
C VAL A 165 -13.21 4.66 -39.15
N PRO A 166 -12.06 5.19 -38.70
CA PRO A 166 -11.36 4.70 -37.51
C PRO A 166 -11.16 5.78 -36.43
N TYR A 167 -11.88 6.91 -36.53
CA TYR A 167 -11.74 8.05 -35.62
C TYR A 167 -12.28 7.80 -34.21
N ARG A 168 -13.16 6.81 -34.01
CA ARG A 168 -13.87 6.66 -32.74
C ARG A 168 -12.95 6.17 -31.64
N GLU A 169 -12.21 5.10 -31.88
CA GLU A 169 -11.30 4.49 -30.90
C GLU A 169 -10.15 5.45 -30.54
N ILE A 170 -9.63 6.20 -31.52
CA ILE A 170 -8.64 7.27 -31.29
C ILE A 170 -9.24 8.39 -30.45
N ALA A 171 -10.41 8.93 -30.81
CA ALA A 171 -11.04 10.02 -30.07
C ALA A 171 -11.39 9.60 -28.63
N GLU A 172 -11.90 8.38 -28.44
CA GLU A 172 -12.16 7.82 -27.11
C GLU A 172 -10.86 7.61 -26.31
N GLY A 173 -9.80 7.14 -26.96
CA GLY A 173 -8.47 7.00 -26.38
C GLY A 173 -7.91 8.34 -25.91
N GLN A 174 -7.92 9.36 -26.77
CA GLN A 174 -7.49 10.73 -26.46
C GLN A 174 -8.30 11.32 -25.30
N GLN A 175 -9.62 11.10 -25.28
CA GLN A 175 -10.49 11.53 -24.18
C GLN A 175 -10.10 10.88 -22.85
N LYS A 176 -9.94 9.54 -22.82
CA LYS A 176 -9.52 8.79 -21.63
C LYS A 176 -8.13 9.24 -21.18
N LEU A 177 -7.20 9.46 -22.11
CA LEU A 177 -5.84 9.90 -21.82
C LEU A 177 -5.83 11.30 -21.20
N ARG A 178 -6.66 12.22 -21.71
CA ARG A 178 -6.83 13.56 -21.11
C ARG A 178 -7.34 13.48 -19.67
N ILE A 179 -8.31 12.60 -19.40
CA ILE A 179 -8.80 12.37 -18.03
C ILE A 179 -7.68 11.80 -17.17
N ALA A 180 -6.93 10.82 -17.66
CA ALA A 180 -5.86 10.17 -16.92
C ALA A 180 -4.75 11.16 -16.53
N TYR A 181 -4.30 12.02 -17.46
CA TYR A 181 -3.34 13.08 -17.15
C TYR A 181 -3.90 14.12 -16.16
N GLY A 182 -5.19 14.45 -16.26
CA GLY A 182 -5.84 15.32 -15.28
C GLY A 182 -5.81 14.72 -13.87
N GLN A 183 -6.09 13.43 -13.73
CA GLN A 183 -6.01 12.70 -12.46
C GLN A 183 -4.56 12.63 -11.94
N MET A 184 -3.60 12.36 -12.82
CA MET A 184 -2.18 12.37 -12.46
C MET A 184 -1.70 13.75 -11.99
N GLY A 185 -2.20 14.84 -12.61
CA GLY A 185 -1.94 16.21 -12.17
C GLY A 185 -2.44 16.47 -10.75
N LEU A 186 -3.70 16.10 -10.46
CA LEU A 186 -4.27 16.19 -9.11
C LEU A 186 -3.46 15.38 -8.09
N ALA A 187 -3.05 14.16 -8.47
CA ALA A 187 -2.22 13.31 -7.61
C ALA A 187 -0.87 13.96 -7.30
N THR A 188 -0.25 14.59 -8.31
CA THR A 188 1.04 15.29 -8.17
C THR A 188 0.93 16.45 -7.20
N ASP A 189 -0.12 17.26 -7.32
CA ASP A 189 -0.35 18.40 -6.43
C ASP A 189 -0.62 17.94 -4.99
N MET A 190 -1.45 16.91 -4.80
CA MET A 190 -1.67 16.31 -3.48
C MET A 190 -0.39 15.73 -2.88
N SER A 191 0.46 15.11 -3.69
CA SER A 191 1.75 14.59 -3.23
C SER A 191 2.72 15.70 -2.83
N ARG A 192 2.63 16.91 -3.41
CA ARG A 192 3.42 18.09 -3.01
C ARG A 192 2.94 18.68 -1.68
N GLU A 193 1.66 18.48 -1.36
CA GLU A 193 1.02 18.91 -0.10
C GLU A 193 1.09 17.84 1.00
N ASP A 194 1.91 16.80 0.85
CA ASP A 194 2.01 15.64 1.75
C ASP A 194 0.68 14.86 1.94
N ARG A 195 -0.30 15.05 1.04
CA ARG A 195 -1.58 14.34 1.01
C ARG A 195 -1.47 13.02 0.24
N PHE A 196 -0.51 12.19 0.64
CA PHE A 196 -0.11 10.98 -0.10
C PHE A 196 -1.21 9.93 -0.22
N TYR A 197 -2.11 9.82 0.77
CA TYR A 197 -3.27 8.93 0.68
C TYR A 197 -4.15 9.29 -0.52
N ASP A 198 -4.50 10.58 -0.63
CA ASP A 198 -5.35 11.09 -1.70
C ASP A 198 -4.62 10.99 -3.04
N ALA A 199 -3.31 11.30 -3.07
CA ALA A 199 -2.48 11.15 -4.27
C ALA A 199 -2.54 9.73 -4.85
N ILE A 200 -2.40 8.70 -3.99
CA ILE A 200 -2.49 7.29 -4.41
C ILE A 200 -3.87 6.98 -5.01
N VAL A 201 -4.96 7.54 -4.46
CA VAL A 201 -6.31 7.36 -5.02
C VAL A 201 -6.40 7.93 -6.43
N HIS A 202 -5.88 9.13 -6.66
CA HIS A 202 -5.88 9.74 -7.99
C HIS A 202 -4.98 9.00 -8.99
N TYR A 203 -3.80 8.53 -8.55
CA TYR A 203 -2.95 7.67 -9.39
C TYR A 203 -3.65 6.36 -9.77
N ARG A 204 -4.42 5.72 -8.87
CA ARG A 204 -5.22 4.53 -9.19
C ARG A 204 -6.22 4.80 -10.31
N ILE A 205 -6.93 5.92 -10.24
CA ILE A 205 -7.89 6.33 -11.28
C ILE A 205 -7.17 6.56 -12.61
N ALA A 206 -6.04 7.27 -12.60
CA ALA A 206 -5.24 7.51 -13.81
C ALA A 206 -4.78 6.19 -14.45
N LYS A 207 -4.29 5.24 -13.64
CA LYS A 207 -3.89 3.91 -14.11
C LYS A 207 -5.07 3.11 -14.66
N ASP A 208 -6.25 3.20 -14.06
CA ASP A 208 -7.46 2.52 -14.55
C ASP A 208 -7.78 2.94 -16.00
N TYR A 209 -7.76 4.25 -16.26
CA TYR A 209 -7.92 4.78 -17.62
C TYR A 209 -6.79 4.34 -18.55
N GLY A 210 -5.53 4.39 -18.10
CA GLY A 210 -4.38 3.96 -18.90
C GLY A 210 -4.48 2.49 -19.32
N ILE A 211 -4.75 1.59 -18.37
CA ILE A 211 -4.92 0.15 -18.65
C ILE A 211 -6.10 -0.07 -19.60
N LYS A 212 -7.20 0.67 -19.41
CA LYS A 212 -8.37 0.60 -20.29
C LYS A 212 -8.04 1.03 -21.72
N ILE A 213 -7.26 2.10 -21.91
CA ILE A 213 -6.77 2.51 -23.24
C ILE A 213 -5.97 1.37 -23.87
N LEU A 214 -4.97 0.83 -23.18
CA LEU A 214 -4.14 -0.26 -23.72
C LEU A 214 -4.97 -1.48 -24.13
N SER A 215 -6.02 -1.81 -23.38
CA SER A 215 -6.91 -2.92 -23.70
C SER A 215 -7.89 -2.61 -24.83
N ASP A 216 -8.42 -1.39 -24.93
CA ASP A 216 -9.42 -1.02 -25.94
C ASP A 216 -8.81 -0.97 -27.35
N PHE A 217 -7.51 -0.70 -27.45
CA PHE A 217 -6.75 -0.70 -28.71
C PHE A 217 -6.29 -2.10 -29.17
N LYS A 218 -6.77 -3.17 -28.53
CA LYS A 218 -6.52 -4.55 -28.94
C LYS A 218 -7.81 -5.18 -29.44
N ASP A 219 -7.77 -5.79 -30.62
CA ASP A 219 -8.91 -6.53 -31.14
C ASP A 219 -8.97 -7.96 -30.59
N ALA A 220 -7.82 -8.64 -30.56
CA ALA A 220 -7.73 -10.03 -30.13
C ALA A 220 -7.88 -10.17 -28.61
N GLU A 221 -8.75 -11.07 -28.17
CA GLU A 221 -8.97 -11.36 -26.75
C GLU A 221 -7.70 -11.87 -26.05
N ALA A 222 -6.81 -12.56 -26.78
CA ALA A 222 -5.52 -12.98 -26.25
C ALA A 222 -4.64 -11.77 -25.85
N ASP A 223 -4.66 -10.70 -26.64
CA ASP A 223 -3.87 -9.50 -26.37
C ASP A 223 -4.47 -8.69 -25.22
N LYS A 224 -5.81 -8.58 -25.15
CA LYS A 224 -6.50 -7.97 -24.00
C LYS A 224 -6.21 -8.72 -22.71
N LYS A 225 -6.17 -10.05 -22.77
CA LYS A 225 -5.76 -10.89 -21.63
C LYS A 225 -4.31 -10.62 -21.24
N ALA A 226 -3.40 -10.47 -22.20
CA ALA A 226 -2.00 -10.14 -21.91
C ALA A 226 -1.87 -8.79 -21.18
N ILE A 227 -2.67 -7.78 -21.54
CA ILE A 227 -2.75 -6.51 -20.79
C ILE A 227 -3.29 -6.74 -19.37
N THR A 228 -4.37 -7.50 -19.23
CA THR A 228 -4.97 -7.82 -17.92
C THR A 228 -3.98 -8.57 -17.00
N ASP A 229 -3.22 -9.50 -17.56
CA ASP A 229 -2.20 -10.26 -16.84
C ASP A 229 -1.01 -9.35 -16.45
N LYS A 230 -0.53 -8.49 -17.38
CA LYS A 230 0.56 -7.52 -17.15
C LYS A 230 0.23 -6.57 -15.99
N TYR A 231 -1.01 -6.07 -15.94
CA TYR A 231 -1.47 -5.10 -14.95
C TYR A 231 -2.37 -5.70 -13.85
N GLY A 232 -2.34 -7.01 -13.64
CA GLY A 232 -3.24 -7.69 -12.69
C GLY A 232 -3.13 -7.16 -11.25
N LYS A 233 -1.91 -6.79 -10.83
CA LYS A 233 -1.66 -6.13 -9.55
C LYS A 233 -2.33 -4.76 -9.47
N ASP A 234 -2.18 -3.92 -10.48
CA ASP A 234 -2.79 -2.59 -10.56
C ASP A 234 -4.32 -2.67 -10.59
N LEU A 235 -4.89 -3.61 -11.35
CA LEU A 235 -6.34 -3.82 -11.42
C LEU A 235 -6.94 -4.29 -10.08
N SER A 236 -6.23 -5.17 -9.36
CA SER A 236 -6.66 -5.59 -8.01
C SER A 236 -6.56 -4.43 -7.03
N ASP A 237 -5.47 -3.68 -7.08
CA ASP A 237 -5.23 -2.53 -6.24
C ASP A 237 -6.30 -1.43 -6.42
N ASN A 238 -6.70 -1.12 -7.65
CA ASN A 238 -7.78 -0.18 -7.97
C ASN A 238 -9.12 -0.57 -7.32
N ARG A 239 -9.33 -1.87 -7.09
CA ARG A 239 -10.53 -2.42 -6.41
C ARG A 239 -10.36 -2.55 -4.90
N ASN A 240 -9.26 -2.03 -4.34
CA ASN A 240 -8.86 -2.22 -2.95
C ASN A 240 -8.65 -3.69 -2.57
N GLN A 241 -8.05 -4.48 -3.46
CA GLN A 241 -7.80 -5.90 -3.27
C GLN A 241 -6.31 -6.23 -3.36
N ILE A 242 -5.91 -7.23 -2.57
CA ILE A 242 -4.59 -7.86 -2.72
C ILE A 242 -4.67 -8.79 -3.93
N PHE A 243 -3.72 -8.65 -4.84
CA PHE A 243 -3.62 -9.50 -6.02
C PHE A 243 -3.36 -10.95 -5.59
N SER A 244 -4.30 -11.81 -5.90
CA SER A 244 -4.13 -13.25 -5.83
C SER A 244 -4.01 -13.76 -7.25
N GLN A 245 -2.88 -14.38 -7.60
CA GLN A 245 -2.86 -15.27 -8.75
C GLN A 245 -3.75 -16.45 -8.40
N THR A 246 -5.03 -16.40 -8.76
CA THR A 246 -5.84 -17.61 -8.79
C THR A 246 -5.08 -18.56 -9.70
N GLN A 247 -4.48 -19.61 -9.13
CA GLN A 247 -3.99 -20.74 -9.90
C GLN A 247 -5.20 -21.29 -10.63
N THR A 248 -5.37 -20.91 -11.89
CA THR A 248 -6.19 -21.65 -12.85
C THR A 248 -5.48 -22.97 -13.07
N THR A 249 -5.63 -23.86 -12.08
CA THR A 249 -5.38 -25.29 -12.24
C THR A 249 -6.34 -25.74 -13.32
N LYS A 250 -5.77 -26.07 -14.49
CA LYS A 250 -6.48 -26.73 -15.58
C LYS A 250 -7.03 -28.08 -15.12
#